data_AF-A0A7Z1BQN1-F1
#
_entry.id   AF-A0A7Z1BQN1-F1
#
_cell.length_a   1.000
_cell.length_b   1.000
_cell.length_c   1.000
_cell.angle_alpha   90.00
_cell.angle_beta   90.00
_cell.angle_gamma   90.00
#
_symmetry.space_group_name_H-M   'P 1'
#
loop_
_entity.id
_entity.type
_entity.pdbx_description
1 polymer ?
#
loop_
_entity_poly.entity_id
_entity_poly.type
_entity_poly.pdbx_seq_one_letter_code
_entity_poly.pdbx_strand_id
1 'polypeptide(L)'
;MTIKATTKNFIQLVDIKDFRFEGDCSNIDYGNIAGDCNSKTISLLEAISHISLNIVSLSFGGEDKKERIGQLSGVISDLAELAIATNKISQIAAFLSGAQGSNHG
;
A
#
# COMPACT_ATOMS: atom_id res chain seq x y z
N MET A 1 28.84 19.75 5.15
CA MET A 1 28.18 19.14 3.97
C MET A 1 26.77 18.80 4.40
N THR A 2 25.75 19.52 3.89
CA THR A 2 24.36 19.29 4.30
C THR A 2 23.80 18.13 3.47
N ILE A 3 23.49 17.00 4.11
CA ILE A 3 22.87 15.87 3.41
C ILE A 3 21.44 16.26 3.07
N LYS A 4 21.13 16.36 1.77
CA LYS A 4 19.76 16.58 1.29
C LYS A 4 18.97 15.28 1.48
N ALA A 5 17.88 15.32 2.24
CA ALA A 5 16.98 14.18 2.37
C ALA A 5 16.43 13.78 0.99
N THR A 6 16.66 12.52 0.59
CA THR A 6 16.22 11.95 -0.69
C THR A 6 14.87 11.24 -0.59
N THR A 7 14.59 10.64 0.57
CA THR A 7 13.28 10.06 0.91
C THR A 7 12.31 11.16 1.32
N LYS A 8 11.11 11.16 0.72
CA LYS A 8 10.08 12.19 0.88
C LYS A 8 8.72 11.64 1.33
N ASN A 9 8.46 10.35 1.12
CA ASN A 9 7.16 9.74 1.45
C ASN A 9 7.33 8.31 1.95
N PHE A 10 6.27 7.80 2.61
CA PHE A 10 6.25 6.49 3.23
C PHE A 10 6.54 5.36 2.24
N ILE A 11 5.96 5.42 1.04
CA ILE A 11 6.11 4.38 0.01
C ILE A 11 7.57 4.13 -0.43
N GLN A 12 8.44 5.14 -0.33
CA GLN A 12 9.87 4.99 -0.62
C GLN A 12 10.61 4.15 0.43
N LEU A 13 10.07 4.02 1.64
CA LEU A 13 10.63 3.21 2.72
C LEU A 13 10.08 1.78 2.76
N VAL A 14 8.93 1.54 2.13
CA VAL A 14 8.29 0.23 2.13
C VAL A 14 9.02 -0.70 1.16
N ASP A 15 9.62 -1.75 1.69
CA ASP A 15 10.29 -2.78 0.90
C ASP A 15 10.19 -4.14 1.59
N ILE A 16 10.51 -5.21 0.87
CA ILE A 16 10.66 -6.56 1.43
C ILE A 16 12.04 -7.10 1.12
N LYS A 17 12.54 -7.96 2.00
CA LYS A 17 13.86 -8.54 1.81
C LYS A 17 13.93 -9.33 0.52
N ASP A 18 15.00 -9.13 -0.23
CA ASP A 18 15.26 -9.82 -1.49
C ASP A 18 16.37 -10.87 -1.30
N PHE A 19 16.03 -12.15 -1.36
CA PHE A 19 16.96 -13.27 -1.19
C PHE A 19 18.15 -13.26 -2.18
N ARG A 20 18.08 -12.48 -3.26
CA ARG A 20 19.16 -12.37 -4.27
C ARG A 20 20.27 -11.44 -3.82
N PHE A 21 19.97 -10.50 -2.93
CA PHE A 21 20.89 -9.45 -2.49
C PHE A 21 21.08 -9.43 -0.97
N GLU A 22 20.12 -9.97 -0.24
CA GLU A 22 20.15 -10.12 1.21
C GLU A 22 20.53 -11.55 1.61
N GLY A 23 20.87 -11.75 2.89
CA GLY A 23 21.28 -13.04 3.44
C GLY A 23 20.14 -14.06 3.51
N ASP A 24 20.09 -14.85 4.58
CA ASP A 24 19.07 -15.89 4.73
C ASP A 24 17.64 -15.30 4.75
N CYS A 25 16.86 -15.65 3.74
CA CYS A 25 15.44 -15.33 3.56
C CYS A 25 14.58 -16.60 3.45
N SER A 26 15.11 -17.77 3.85
CA SER A 26 14.41 -19.07 3.75
C SER A 26 13.13 -19.14 4.57
N ASN A 27 12.98 -18.24 5.54
CA ASN A 27 11.80 -18.10 6.39
C ASN A 27 10.72 -17.15 5.82
N ILE A 28 10.91 -16.60 4.62
CA ILE A 28 9.97 -15.68 3.99
C ILE A 28 9.15 -16.42 2.94
N ASP A 29 7.83 -16.48 3.16
CA ASP A 29 6.88 -16.98 2.17
C ASP A 29 6.39 -15.82 1.27
N TYR A 30 7.12 -15.58 0.19
CA TYR A 30 6.80 -14.53 -0.76
C TYR A 30 5.44 -14.72 -1.45
N GLY A 31 5.01 -15.97 -1.65
CA GLY A 31 3.72 -16.27 -2.28
C GLY A 31 2.55 -15.83 -1.42
N ASN A 32 2.58 -16.20 -0.13
CA ASN A 32 1.55 -15.77 0.82
C ASN A 32 1.58 -14.27 1.07
N ILE A 33 2.76 -13.65 1.16
CA ILE A 33 2.88 -12.19 1.29
C ILE A 33 2.26 -11.48 0.07
N ALA A 34 2.52 -11.99 -1.15
CA ALA A 34 1.94 -11.44 -2.37
C ALA A 34 0.40 -11.51 -2.33
N GLY A 35 -0.16 -12.67 -2.00
CA GLY A 35 -1.61 -12.86 -1.91
C GLY A 35 -2.26 -11.95 -0.86
N ASP A 36 -1.71 -11.92 0.34
CA ASP A 36 -2.21 -11.09 1.45
C ASP A 36 -2.17 -9.60 1.12
N CYS A 37 -1.04 -9.11 0.57
CA CYS A 37 -0.91 -7.71 0.18
C CYS A 37 -1.82 -7.35 -0.99
N ASN A 38 -2.04 -8.25 -1.95
CA ASN A 38 -3.02 -8.04 -3.01
C ASN A 38 -4.45 -7.90 -2.45
N SER A 39 -4.87 -8.81 -1.57
CA SER A 39 -6.18 -8.74 -0.92
C SER A 39 -6.36 -7.45 -0.12
N LYS A 40 -5.36 -7.04 0.65
CA LYS A 40 -5.38 -5.76 1.40
C LYS A 40 -5.44 -4.56 0.48
N THR A 41 -4.72 -4.58 -0.65
CA THR A 41 -4.79 -3.51 -1.66
C THR A 41 -6.22 -3.35 -2.16
N ILE A 42 -6.89 -4.46 -2.50
CA ILE A 42 -8.29 -4.43 -2.96
C ILE A 42 -9.20 -3.84 -1.88
N SER A 43 -9.10 -4.32 -0.64
CA SER A 43 -9.93 -3.80 0.47
C SER A 43 -9.70 -2.31 0.74
N LEU A 44 -8.46 -1.82 0.60
CA LEU A 44 -8.15 -0.39 0.75
C LEU A 44 -8.78 0.44 -0.38
N LEU A 45 -8.74 -0.04 -1.63
CA LEU A 45 -9.37 0.63 -2.76
C LEU A 45 -10.90 0.66 -2.63
N GLU A 46 -11.50 -0.42 -2.13
CA GLU A 46 -12.94 -0.46 -1.82
C GLU A 46 -13.29 0.56 -0.72
N ALA A 47 -12.50 0.62 0.36
CA ALA A 47 -12.69 1.59 1.44
C ALA A 47 -12.59 3.04 0.92
N ILE A 48 -11.60 3.35 0.08
CA ILE A 48 -11.47 4.65 -0.57
C ILE A 48 -12.72 4.99 -1.38
N SER A 49 -13.22 4.04 -2.18
CA SER A 49 -14.43 4.22 -2.99
C SER A 49 -15.65 4.53 -2.11
N HIS A 50 -15.88 3.72 -1.07
CA HIS A 50 -16.99 3.91 -0.13
C HIS A 50 -16.92 5.26 0.60
N ILE A 51 -15.74 5.67 1.08
CA ILE A 51 -15.58 6.97 1.75
C ILE A 51 -15.78 8.12 0.76
N SER A 52 -15.31 7.98 -0.48
CA SER A 52 -15.49 8.99 -1.52
C SER A 52 -16.97 9.21 -1.84
N LEU A 53 -17.76 8.13 -1.94
CA LEU A 53 -19.21 8.22 -2.12
C LEU A 53 -19.90 8.89 -0.93
N ASN A 54 -19.45 8.62 0.30
CA ASN A 54 -19.95 9.30 1.48
C ASN A 54 -19.66 10.80 1.46
N ILE A 55 -18.46 11.22 1.02
CA ILE A 55 -18.12 12.65 0.84
C ILE A 55 -19.05 13.30 -0.18
N VAL A 56 -19.31 12.64 -1.31
CA VAL A 56 -20.23 13.13 -2.34
C VAL A 56 -21.65 13.28 -1.77
N SER A 57 -22.14 12.30 -1.01
CA SER A 57 -23.45 12.43 -0.35
C SER A 57 -23.49 13.59 0.66
N LEU A 58 -22.41 13.78 1.41
CA LEU A 58 -22.30 14.87 2.39
C LEU A 58 -22.30 16.24 1.72
N SER A 59 -21.67 16.40 0.55
CA SER A 59 -21.57 17.70 -0.14
C SER A 59 -22.91 18.24 -0.64
N PHE A 60 -23.95 17.40 -0.79
CA PHE A 60 -25.28 17.80 -1.22
C PHE A 60 -26.25 18.20 -0.09
N GLY A 61 -25.94 17.94 1.18
CA GLY A 61 -26.79 18.36 2.29
C GLY A 61 -26.22 19.61 2.99
N GLY A 62 -27.09 20.53 3.43
CA GLY A 62 -26.78 21.90 3.88
C GLY A 62 -25.74 22.08 5.00
N GLU A 63 -25.59 23.33 5.46
CA GLU A 63 -24.42 23.87 6.20
C GLU A 63 -24.02 23.05 7.46
N ASP A 64 -22.72 23.08 7.79
CA ASP A 64 -21.97 22.33 8.84
C ASP A 64 -21.35 20.95 8.51
N LYS A 65 -20.89 20.72 7.26
CA LYS A 65 -20.21 19.44 6.88
C LYS A 65 -18.76 19.56 6.43
N LYS A 66 -18.22 20.77 6.33
CA LYS A 66 -16.89 21.04 5.77
C LYS A 66 -15.77 20.33 6.56
N GLU A 67 -15.84 20.35 7.89
CA GLU A 67 -14.87 19.66 8.74
C GLU A 67 -14.87 18.15 8.48
N ARG A 68 -16.06 17.54 8.45
CA ARG A 68 -16.21 16.09 8.21
C ARG A 68 -15.74 15.67 6.83
N ILE A 69 -16.02 16.48 5.80
CA ILE A 69 -15.47 16.25 4.46
C ILE A 69 -13.94 16.30 4.50
N GLY A 70 -13.35 17.30 5.16
CA GLY A 70 -11.89 17.42 5.32
C GLY A 70 -11.28 16.21 6.03
N GLN A 71 -11.90 15.73 7.10
CA GLN A 71 -11.46 14.53 7.83
C GLN A 71 -11.51 13.27 6.93
N LEU A 72 -12.62 13.05 6.23
CA LEU A 72 -12.76 11.89 5.34
C LEU A 72 -11.80 11.97 4.13
N SER A 73 -11.55 13.16 3.60
CA SER A 73 -10.54 13.38 2.56
C SER A 73 -9.13 13.06 3.06
N GLY A 74 -8.79 13.41 4.30
CA GLY A 74 -7.53 13.02 4.94
C GLY A 74 -7.39 11.50 5.03
N VAL A 75 -8.45 10.82 5.51
CA VAL A 75 -8.48 9.35 5.58
C VAL A 75 -8.29 8.71 4.19
N ILE A 76 -8.93 9.22 3.15
CA ILE A 76 -8.70 8.74 1.76
C ILE A 76 -7.24 8.87 1.36
N SER A 77 -6.59 10.00 1.70
CA SER A 77 -5.18 10.23 1.38
C SER A 77 -4.28 9.17 2.04
N ASP A 78 -4.49 8.91 3.33
CA ASP A 78 -3.72 7.90 4.07
C ASP A 78 -3.96 6.49 3.52
N LEU A 79 -5.22 6.14 3.24
CA LEU A 79 -5.57 4.85 2.64
C LEU A 79 -4.96 4.66 1.25
N ALA A 80 -4.85 5.74 0.46
CA ALA A 80 -4.22 5.69 -0.85
C ALA A 80 -2.71 5.41 -0.75
N GLU A 81 -2.00 6.02 0.20
CA GLU A 81 -0.59 5.70 0.45
C GLU A 81 -0.41 4.24 0.87
N LEU A 82 -1.29 3.73 1.74
CA LEU A 82 -1.27 2.32 2.14
C LEU A 82 -1.57 1.39 0.96
N ALA A 83 -2.53 1.72 0.10
CA ALA A 83 -2.87 0.91 -1.06
C ALA A 83 -1.71 0.81 -2.05
N ILE A 84 -0.99 1.91 -2.26
CA ILE A 84 0.22 1.92 -3.10
C ILE A 84 1.32 1.06 -2.44
N ALA A 85 1.48 1.14 -1.11
CA ALA A 85 2.45 0.35 -0.36
C ALA A 85 2.17 -1.16 -0.44
N THR A 86 0.94 -1.58 -0.18
CA THR A 86 0.56 -3.00 -0.28
C THR A 86 0.66 -3.50 -1.71
N ASN A 87 0.31 -2.69 -2.71
CA ASN A 87 0.48 -3.06 -4.11
C ASN A 87 1.96 -3.25 -4.48
N LYS A 88 2.84 -2.33 -4.03
CA LYS A 88 4.29 -2.43 -4.24
C LYS A 88 4.84 -3.73 -3.65
N ILE A 89 4.50 -4.03 -2.38
CA ILE A 89 4.91 -5.29 -1.73
C ILE A 89 4.38 -6.49 -2.50
N SER A 90 3.10 -6.47 -2.89
CA SER A 90 2.47 -7.58 -3.62
C SER A 90 3.22 -7.91 -4.90
N GLN A 91 3.60 -6.90 -5.68
CA GLN A 91 4.31 -7.11 -6.95
C GLN A 91 5.73 -7.63 -6.76
N ILE A 92 6.47 -7.06 -5.79
CA ILE A 92 7.84 -7.51 -5.48
C ILE A 92 7.80 -8.95 -4.95
N ALA A 93 6.88 -9.25 -4.03
CA ALA A 93 6.72 -10.58 -3.47
C ALA A 93 6.31 -11.62 -4.53
N ALA A 94 5.38 -11.29 -5.43
CA ALA A 94 5.00 -12.17 -6.53
C ALA A 94 6.19 -12.49 -7.44
N PHE A 95 7.00 -11.48 -7.77
CA PHE A 95 8.22 -11.65 -8.53
C PHE A 95 9.22 -12.56 -7.82
N LEU A 96 9.49 -12.31 -6.53
CA LEU A 96 10.44 -13.11 -5.74
C LEU A 96 9.96 -14.56 -5.55
N SER A 97 8.65 -14.77 -5.35
CA SER A 97 8.06 -16.10 -5.28
C SER A 97 8.28 -16.88 -6.58
N GLY A 98 8.08 -16.25 -7.74
CA GLY A 98 8.33 -16.88 -9.04
C GLY A 98 9.81 -17.20 -9.28
N ALA A 99 10.70 -16.29 -8.88
CA ALA A 99 12.14 -16.47 -8.97
C ALA A 99 12.64 -17.62 -8.05
N GLN A 100 12.11 -17.72 -6.83
CA GLN A 100 12.43 -18.79 -5.90
C GLN A 100 11.94 -20.15 -6.40
N GLY A 101 10.71 -20.22 -6.94
CA GLY A 101 10.18 -21.44 -7.55
C GLY A 101 10.99 -21.93 -8.76
N SER A 102 11.57 -21.00 -9.53
CA SER A 102 12.40 -21.32 -10.70
C SER A 102 13.81 -21.82 -10.34
N ASN A 103 14.34 -21.46 -9.17
CA ASN A 103 15.65 -21.92 -8.67
C ASN A 103 15.64 -23.36 -8.13
N HIS A 104 14.47 -24.00 -8.08
CA HIS A 104 14.28 -25.39 -7.64
C HIS A 104 13.76 -26.31 -8.77
N GLY A 105 13.87 -25.88 -10.03
CA GLY A 105 13.55 -26.66 -11.23
C GLY A 105 14.77 -27.25 -11.93
#